data_AF-A0A7K0ZCU4-F1
#
_entry.id   AF-A0A7K0ZCU4-F1
#
_cell.length_a   1.000
_cell.length_b   1.000
_cell.length_c   1.000
_cell.angle_alpha   90.00
_cell.angle_beta   90.00
_cell.angle_gamma   90.00
#
_symmetry.space_group_name_H-M   'P 1'
#
loop_
_entity.id
_entity.type
_entity.pdbx_description
1 polymer ?
#
loop_
_entity_poly.entity_id
_entity_poly.type
_entity_poly.pdbx_seq_one_letter_code
_entity_poly.pdbx_strand_id
1 'polypeptide(L)'
;MNCVTVDLGDRTYDVIVGHGARSEAASLLPPTAKRVAIVTQAGIPVTLIPDFPQHQVSVHEIGVGEEFKSLSTIQSLCSAFAQAGLTRNDVVVGVGGGMVTDIAGFAAASYHRGIPVVHVATSLLAMIDAAV
;
A
#
# COMPACT_ATOMS: atom_id res chain seq x y z
N MET A 1 14.30 3.97 15.69
CA MET A 1 13.22 4.25 14.72
C MET A 1 13.18 5.75 14.54
N ASN A 2 13.17 6.24 13.31
CA ASN A 2 13.07 7.67 13.02
C ASN A 2 11.70 7.90 12.37
N CYS A 3 11.04 9.00 12.72
CA CYS A 3 9.78 9.43 12.13
C CYS A 3 10.01 10.77 11.45
N VAL A 4 9.62 10.88 10.18
CA VAL A 4 9.68 12.11 9.41
C VAL A 4 8.25 12.49 9.03
N THR A 5 7.76 13.60 9.55
CA THR A 5 6.44 14.11 9.19
C THR A 5 6.52 14.91 7.90
N VAL A 6 5.72 14.55 6.91
CA VAL A 6 5.59 15.24 5.61
C VAL A 6 4.38 16.17 5.70
N ASP A 7 4.63 17.48 5.83
CA ASP A 7 3.58 18.49 5.98
C ASP A 7 2.92 18.82 4.63
N LEU A 8 1.68 18.37 4.46
CA LEU A 8 0.84 18.61 3.29
C LEU A 8 -0.53 19.20 3.68
N GLY A 9 -0.60 19.86 4.85
CA GLY A 9 -1.84 20.36 5.44
C GLY A 9 -2.75 19.22 5.89
N ASP A 10 -3.97 19.16 5.38
CA ASP A 10 -4.95 18.12 5.74
C ASP A 10 -4.54 16.70 5.32
N ARG A 11 -3.47 16.57 4.52
CA ARG A 11 -2.94 15.29 4.02
C ARG A 11 -1.59 14.94 4.65
N THR A 12 -1.21 15.61 5.73
CA THR A 12 0.04 15.33 6.44
C THR A 12 0.09 13.86 6.87
N TYR A 13 1.25 13.24 6.69
CA TYR A 13 1.49 11.85 7.05
C TYR A 13 2.90 11.65 7.60
N ASP A 14 3.08 10.57 8.34
CA ASP A 14 4.36 10.17 8.92
C ASP A 14 5.04 9.11 8.06
N VAL A 15 6.35 9.30 7.85
CA VAL A 15 7.24 8.33 7.23
C VAL A 15 8.12 7.72 8.33
N ILE A 16 7.90 6.44 8.59
CA ILE A 16 8.67 5.69 9.60
C ILE A 16 9.86 5.01 8.92
N VAL A 17 11.07 5.37 9.36
CA VAL A 17 12.33 4.87 8.82
C VAL A 17 13.16 4.16 9.88
N GLY A 18 13.63 2.96 9.54
CA GLY A 18 14.66 2.24 10.30
C GLY A 18 14.44 0.74 10.29
N HIS A 19 15.32 0.03 11.00
CA HIS A 19 15.27 -1.43 11.05
C HIS A 19 13.97 -1.91 11.69
N GLY A 20 13.24 -2.79 11.01
CA GLY A 20 11.97 -3.35 11.49
C GLY A 20 10.74 -2.45 11.31
N ALA A 21 10.85 -1.30 10.62
CA ALA A 21 9.76 -0.32 10.45
C ALA A 21 8.45 -0.91 9.92
N ARG A 22 8.49 -1.98 9.11
CA ARG A 22 7.28 -2.69 8.66
C ARG A 22 6.38 -3.18 9.80
N SER A 23 6.92 -3.38 11.00
CA SER A 23 6.15 -3.82 12.18
C SER A 23 5.21 -2.72 12.70
N GLU A 24 5.45 -1.47 12.31
CA GLU A 24 4.59 -0.33 12.60
C GLU A 24 3.45 -0.18 11.60
N ALA A 25 3.42 -0.93 10.49
CA ALA A 25 2.40 -0.73 9.45
C ALA A 25 0.97 -0.85 9.97
N ALA A 26 0.74 -1.73 10.95
CA ALA A 26 -0.57 -1.90 11.57
C ALA A 26 -1.01 -0.68 12.40
N SER A 27 -0.08 0.07 13.00
CA SER A 27 -0.39 1.27 13.79
C SER A 27 -0.70 2.49 12.91
N LEU A 28 -0.29 2.44 11.64
CA LEU A 28 -0.56 3.48 10.64
C LEU A 28 -1.94 3.34 9.97
N LEU A 29 -2.65 2.23 10.18
CA LEU A 29 -3.94 2.02 9.54
C LEU A 29 -5.02 2.92 10.18
N PRO A 30 -5.98 3.42 9.38
CA PRO A 30 -7.14 4.11 9.93
C PRO A 30 -7.88 3.20 10.92
N PRO A 31 -8.32 3.71 12.09
CA PRO A 31 -9.00 2.89 13.12
C PRO A 31 -10.34 2.32 12.63
N THR A 32 -10.88 2.85 11.53
CA THR A 32 -12.11 2.37 10.90
C THR A 32 -11.90 1.21 9.93
N ALA A 33 -10.66 0.92 9.54
CA ALA A 33 -10.34 -0.11 8.56
C ALA A 33 -10.63 -1.50 9.15
N LYS A 34 -11.41 -2.31 8.43
CA LYS A 34 -11.67 -3.70 8.80
C LYS A 34 -10.97 -4.67 7.84
N ARG A 35 -10.70 -4.21 6.62
CA ARG A 35 -10.02 -4.96 5.58
C ARG A 35 -8.75 -4.27 5.14
N VAL A 36 -7.76 -5.08 4.82
CA VAL A 36 -6.47 -4.64 4.28
C VAL A 36 -6.25 -5.37 2.96
N ALA A 37 -6.22 -4.64 1.86
CA ALA A 37 -5.81 -5.17 0.57
C ALA A 37 -4.31 -4.91 0.35
N ILE A 38 -3.51 -5.96 0.46
CA ILE A 38 -2.08 -5.91 0.19
C ILE A 38 -1.87 -6.02 -1.31
N VAL A 39 -1.19 -5.04 -1.92
CA VAL A 39 -0.75 -5.08 -3.32
C VAL A 39 0.75 -5.33 -3.33
N THR A 40 1.19 -6.37 -4.02
CA THR A 40 2.59 -6.79 -4.11
C THR A 40 2.89 -7.38 -5.49
N GLN A 41 4.11 -7.81 -5.74
CA GLN A 41 4.51 -8.51 -6.96
C GLN A 41 5.38 -9.72 -6.64
N ALA A 42 5.52 -10.63 -7.61
CA ALA A 42 6.46 -11.74 -7.51
C ALA A 42 7.90 -11.25 -7.20
N GLY A 43 8.61 -11.99 -6.36
CA GLY A 43 9.99 -11.66 -5.97
C GLY A 43 10.12 -10.77 -4.73
N ILE A 44 9.04 -10.18 -4.22
CA ILE A 44 9.03 -9.57 -2.88
C ILE A 44 8.96 -10.68 -1.83
N PRO A 45 9.96 -10.81 -0.92
CA PRO A 45 9.91 -11.82 0.11
C PRO A 45 8.70 -11.64 1.02
N VAL A 46 7.99 -12.74 1.31
CA VAL A 46 6.83 -12.76 2.22
C VAL A 46 7.19 -12.18 3.60
N THR A 47 8.45 -12.28 4.02
CA THR A 47 8.96 -11.70 5.28
C THR A 47 8.96 -10.17 5.32
N LEU A 48 8.80 -9.50 4.17
CA LEU A 48 8.63 -8.05 4.08
C LEU A 48 7.17 -7.61 4.17
N ILE A 49 6.22 -8.52 3.94
CA ILE A 49 4.79 -8.23 4.04
C ILE A 49 4.44 -8.08 5.53
N PRO A 50 3.90 -6.92 5.97
CA PRO A 50 3.45 -6.76 7.34
C PRO A 50 2.27 -7.67 7.66
N ASP A 51 2.14 -8.02 8.94
CA ASP A 51 0.98 -8.75 9.44
C ASP A 51 -0.09 -7.79 10.00
N PHE A 52 -1.36 -8.16 9.83
CA PHE A 52 -2.50 -7.37 10.26
C PHE A 52 -3.52 -8.27 10.98
N PRO A 53 -3.19 -8.82 12.16
CA PRO A 53 -3.95 -9.89 12.81
C PRO A 53 -5.38 -9.51 13.22
N GLN A 54 -5.66 -8.20 13.32
CA GLN A 54 -6.98 -7.66 13.67
C GLN A 54 -7.85 -7.34 12.45
N HIS A 55 -7.37 -7.62 11.24
CA HIS A 55 -8.02 -7.24 9.98
C HIS A 55 -8.28 -8.47 9.10
N GLN A 56 -9.26 -8.33 8.22
CA GLN A 56 -9.45 -9.26 7.11
C GLN A 56 -8.47 -8.90 5.99
N VAL A 57 -7.48 -9.75 5.75
CA VAL A 57 -6.40 -9.47 4.79
C VAL A 57 -6.67 -10.19 3.46
N SER A 58 -6.55 -9.47 2.35
CA SER A 58 -6.44 -10.04 1.01
C SER A 58 -5.11 -9.64 0.38
N VAL A 59 -4.49 -10.56 -0.36
CA VAL A 59 -3.22 -10.31 -1.07
C VAL A 59 -3.46 -10.35 -2.56
N HIS A 60 -2.99 -9.31 -3.25
CA HIS A 60 -3.16 -9.11 -4.68
C HIS A 60 -1.78 -8.96 -5.32
N GLU A 61 -1.35 -10.01 -6.01
CA GLU A 61 -0.10 -10.01 -6.75
C GLU A 61 -0.32 -9.43 -8.16
N ILE A 62 0.44 -8.39 -8.50
CA ILE A 62 0.53 -7.84 -9.86
C ILE A 62 1.73 -8.43 -10.60
N GLY A 63 1.75 -8.30 -11.93
CA GLY A 63 2.88 -8.72 -12.74
C GLY A 63 4.14 -7.88 -12.49
N VAL A 64 5.30 -8.41 -12.89
CA VAL A 64 6.61 -7.78 -12.69
C VAL A 64 7.05 -7.12 -13.99
N GLY A 65 7.49 -5.86 -13.90
CA GLY A 65 7.96 -5.08 -15.06
C GLY A 65 7.07 -3.87 -15.37
N GLU A 66 7.62 -2.88 -16.06
CA GLU A 66 6.95 -1.61 -16.31
C GLU A 66 5.75 -1.76 -17.27
N GLU A 67 5.68 -2.83 -18.05
CA GLU A 67 4.51 -3.19 -18.86
C GLU A 67 3.25 -3.44 -18.01
N PHE A 68 3.42 -3.82 -16.74
CA PHE A 68 2.32 -3.98 -15.79
C PHE A 68 1.91 -2.67 -15.12
N LYS A 69 2.65 -1.57 -15.32
CA LYS A 69 2.27 -0.22 -14.89
C LYS A 69 1.25 0.39 -15.86
N SER A 70 0.06 -0.20 -15.86
CA SER A 70 -1.00 0.10 -16.82
C SER A 70 -2.36 0.23 -16.15
N LEU A 71 -3.27 0.93 -16.84
CA LEU A 71 -4.66 1.08 -16.38
C LEU A 71 -5.41 -0.27 -16.32
N SER A 72 -5.01 -1.26 -17.12
CA SER A 72 -5.61 -2.60 -17.06
C SER A 72 -5.23 -3.33 -15.76
N THR A 73 -4.00 -3.17 -15.26
CA THR A 73 -3.59 -3.67 -13.94
C THR A 73 -4.41 -3.00 -12.84
N ILE A 74 -4.56 -1.67 -12.90
CA ILE A 74 -5.38 -0.91 -11.94
C ILE A 74 -6.85 -1.37 -11.98
N GLN A 75 -7.44 -1.54 -13.17
CA GLN A 75 -8.80 -2.06 -13.32
C GLN A 75 -8.96 -3.45 -12.69
N SER A 76 -7.98 -4.32 -12.90
CA SER A 76 -7.97 -5.68 -12.34
C SER A 76 -7.89 -5.63 -10.80
N LEU A 77 -7.05 -4.77 -10.25
CA LEU A 77 -6.99 -4.52 -8.80
C LEU A 77 -8.30 -4.00 -8.24
N CYS A 78 -8.90 -2.98 -8.84
CA CYS A 78 -10.21 -2.46 -8.41
C CYS A 78 -11.29 -3.54 -8.42
N SER A 79 -11.26 -4.44 -9.41
CA SER A 79 -12.17 -5.59 -9.47
C SER A 79 -11.91 -6.58 -8.34
N ALA A 80 -10.63 -6.87 -8.04
CA ALA A 80 -10.23 -7.74 -6.95
C ALA A 80 -10.57 -7.14 -5.56
N PHE A 81 -10.44 -5.83 -5.39
CA PHE A 81 -10.83 -5.11 -4.17
C PHE A 81 -12.34 -5.25 -3.92
N ALA A 82 -13.16 -5.09 -4.97
CA ALA A 82 -14.60 -5.29 -4.89
C ALA A 82 -14.97 -6.74 -4.51
N GLN A 83 -14.27 -7.73 -5.08
CA GLN A 83 -14.47 -9.14 -4.74
C GLN A 83 -14.05 -9.46 -3.30
N ALA A 84 -12.98 -8.83 -2.81
CA ALA A 84 -12.54 -8.90 -1.42
C ALA A 84 -13.44 -8.11 -0.44
N GLY A 85 -14.44 -7.38 -0.96
CA GLY A 85 -15.42 -6.65 -0.16
C GLY A 85 -14.88 -5.37 0.47
N LEU A 86 -13.85 -4.76 -0.12
CA LEU A 86 -13.34 -3.47 0.32
C LEU A 86 -14.43 -2.39 0.24
N THR A 87 -14.41 -1.48 1.19
CA THR A 87 -15.28 -0.32 1.28
C THR A 87 -14.47 0.96 1.36
N ARG A 88 -15.12 2.13 1.32
CA ARG A 88 -14.46 3.43 1.44
C ARG A 88 -13.67 3.65 2.76
N ASN A 89 -13.92 2.82 3.77
CA ASN A 89 -13.28 2.90 5.09
C ASN A 89 -12.11 1.91 5.25
N ASP A 90 -11.91 1.02 4.27
CA ASP A 90 -10.84 0.03 4.27
C ASP A 90 -9.58 0.61 3.61
N VAL A 91 -8.47 -0.13 3.66
CA VAL A 91 -7.14 0.40 3.32
C VAL A 91 -6.40 -0.50 2.33
N VAL A 92 -5.68 0.14 1.41
CA VAL A 92 -4.72 -0.52 0.52
C VAL A 92 -3.32 -0.40 1.11
N VAL A 93 -2.55 -1.49 1.09
CA VAL A 93 -1.15 -1.49 1.51
C VAL A 93 -0.28 -1.93 0.34
N GLY A 94 0.49 -1.01 -0.24
CA GLY A 94 1.44 -1.31 -1.31
C GLY A 94 2.77 -1.79 -0.73
N VAL A 95 3.15 -3.04 -0.97
CA VAL A 95 4.41 -3.63 -0.49
C VAL A 95 5.31 -3.94 -1.68
N GLY A 96 6.30 -3.10 -1.94
CA GLY A 96 7.20 -3.29 -3.07
C GLY A 96 8.04 -2.06 -3.42
N GLY A 97 8.65 -2.07 -4.61
CA GLY A 97 9.35 -0.92 -5.16
C GLY A 97 8.38 0.11 -5.79
N GLY A 98 8.95 1.09 -6.51
CA GLY A 98 8.22 2.25 -7.04
C GLY A 98 7.01 1.88 -7.90
N MET A 99 7.15 0.89 -8.79
CA MET A 99 6.05 0.41 -9.63
C MET A 99 4.86 -0.12 -8.80
N VAL A 100 5.13 -0.90 -7.74
CA VAL A 100 4.06 -1.43 -6.86
C VAL A 100 3.37 -0.29 -6.12
N THR A 101 4.15 0.64 -5.57
CA THR A 101 3.60 1.79 -4.82
C THR A 101 2.81 2.74 -5.72
N ASP A 102 3.24 2.95 -6.96
CA ASP A 102 2.51 3.77 -7.94
C ASP A 102 1.15 3.16 -8.28
N ILE A 103 1.14 1.86 -8.58
CA ILE A 103 -0.08 1.14 -8.93
C ILE A 103 -1.02 1.04 -7.73
N ALA A 104 -0.51 0.73 -6.54
CA ALA A 104 -1.29 0.65 -5.32
C ALA A 104 -1.90 2.03 -4.97
N GLY A 105 -1.10 3.09 -5.03
CA GLY A 105 -1.54 4.46 -4.78
C GLY A 105 -2.61 4.92 -5.78
N PHE A 106 -2.39 4.67 -7.08
CA PHE A 106 -3.37 5.03 -8.11
C PHE A 106 -4.67 4.24 -7.98
N ALA A 107 -4.59 2.93 -7.71
CA ALA A 107 -5.75 2.09 -7.48
C ALA A 107 -6.54 2.56 -6.25
N ALA A 108 -5.87 2.88 -5.14
CA ALA A 108 -6.49 3.42 -3.94
C ALA A 108 -7.14 4.80 -4.18
N ALA A 109 -6.48 5.68 -4.93
CA ALA A 109 -7.03 7.00 -5.30
C ALA A 109 -8.28 6.88 -6.18
N SER A 110 -8.34 5.86 -7.04
CA SER A 110 -9.46 5.63 -7.97
C SER A 110 -10.63 4.89 -7.32
N TYR A 111 -10.34 3.92 -6.45
CA TYR A 111 -11.34 3.07 -5.83
C TYR A 111 -12.22 3.87 -4.87
N HIS A 112 -13.54 3.77 -5.01
CA HIS A 112 -14.51 4.60 -4.26
C HIS A 112 -14.25 6.12 -4.30
N ARG A 113 -13.55 6.64 -5.32
CA ARG A 113 -13.08 8.03 -5.43
C ARG A 113 -12.04 8.43 -4.37
N GLY A 114 -11.31 7.46 -3.83
CA GLY A 114 -10.24 7.65 -2.87
C GLY A 114 -10.50 6.87 -1.59
N ILE A 115 -9.59 5.95 -1.28
CA ILE A 115 -9.50 5.28 0.02
C ILE A 115 -8.08 5.41 0.59
N PRO A 116 -7.91 5.23 1.91
CA PRO A 116 -6.60 5.23 2.55
C PRO A 116 -5.60 4.27 1.89
N VAL A 117 -4.34 4.70 1.80
CA VAL A 117 -3.23 3.89 1.31
C VAL A 117 -2.02 4.02 2.24
N VAL A 118 -1.30 2.92 2.44
CA VAL A 118 -0.02 2.87 3.15
C VAL A 118 1.03 2.23 2.26
N HIS A 119 2.22 2.82 2.19
CA HIS A 119 3.34 2.28 1.41
C HIS A 119 4.39 1.63 2.30
N VAL A 120 4.79 0.41 1.94
CA VAL A 120 5.92 -0.32 2.50
C VAL A 120 6.95 -0.47 1.37
N ALA A 121 7.74 0.58 1.18
CA ALA A 121 8.73 0.65 0.11
C ALA A 121 9.89 -0.33 0.36
N THR A 122 10.18 -1.19 -0.63
CA THR A 122 11.21 -2.24 -0.51
C THR A 122 12.46 -1.98 -1.35
N SER A 123 12.48 -0.91 -2.17
CA SER A 123 13.66 -0.46 -2.90
C SER A 123 14.11 0.91 -2.42
N LEU A 124 15.42 1.18 -2.46
CA LEU A 124 15.97 2.47 -2.04
C LEU A 124 15.37 3.63 -2.84
N LEU A 125 15.20 3.45 -4.15
CA LEU A 125 14.60 4.45 -5.01
C LEU A 125 13.16 4.77 -4.56
N ALA A 126 12.34 3.74 -4.26
CA ALA A 126 10.99 3.97 -3.75
C ALA A 126 10.99 4.66 -2.38
N MET A 127 11.93 4.33 -1.49
CA MET A 127 12.04 4.95 -0.17
C MET A 127 12.36 6.46 -0.23
N ILE A 128 13.03 6.93 -1.28
CA ILE A 128 13.43 8.35 -1.38
C ILE A 128 12.60 9.17 -2.38
N ASP A 129 11.89 8.50 -3.30
CA ASP A 129 11.16 9.15 -4.39
C ASP A 129 9.64 8.98 -4.24
N ALA A 130 9.17 7.78 -3.86
CA ALA A 130 7.74 7.48 -3.73
C ALA A 130 7.17 7.74 -2.32
N ALA A 131 8.01 8.20 -1.39
CA ALA A 131 7.65 8.45 0.00
C ALA A 131 7.35 9.92 0.32
N VAL A 132 7.41 10.82 -0.67
CA VAL A 132 7.16 12.27 -0.54
C VAL A 132 6.06 12.70 -1.51
#